data_AF-A0A8H7T2W0-F1
#
_entry.id   AF-A0A8H7T2W0-F1
#
_cell.length_a   1.000
_cell.length_b   1.000
_cell.length_c   1.000
_cell.angle_alpha   90.00
_cell.angle_beta   90.00
_cell.angle_gamma   90.00
#
_symmetry.space_group_name_H-M   'P 1'
#
loop_
_entity.id
_entity.type
_entity.pdbx_description
1 polymer ?
#
loop_
_entity_poly.entity_id
_entity_poly.type
_entity_poly.pdbx_seq_one_letter_code
_entity_poly.pdbx_strand_id
1 'polypeptide(L)'
;MSAPVSGHIPDRYKKDITSLPFKPYWRLIQGPTEPYSFIFYVVAKVADRHRPLAIVSCPGAPFDEENLRGSPLIAACHRTITIFKNKQARIAIEGELALASKFYTTDGNPPAPIELSQKTTTRMPLRHKKRWDRENISEFPFIQACLLQGVAFDPLAGLTWNAYIEPFGTVYRDTLVGWGMVVVDITDLDEIKYGIVNIASAPMKFVSSAKEVRSQIRGSTNNGFDFERGREFRVVDEERPRQVMSAAEYIAKKDEVQNEAFNMLPEHDGIGIFMAEVPLVDTTALEIIWPPEFPDDTLPAIAGLSVNSKSSLYHQAIRTLIVSTHFILHVPSQPLTQDSQYSWDTSNTSGGAS
;
A
#
# COMPACT_ATOMS: atom_id res chain seq x y z
N MET A 1 31.35 30.00 42.30
CA MET A 1 31.36 28.65 42.93
C MET A 1 29.92 28.25 43.15
N SER A 2 29.36 27.42 42.27
CA SER A 2 27.97 26.96 42.36
C SER A 2 27.99 25.44 42.51
N ALA A 3 27.41 24.97 43.61
CA ALA A 3 27.28 23.55 43.91
C ALA A 3 26.28 22.86 42.96
N PRO A 4 26.44 21.57 42.65
CA PRO A 4 25.45 20.82 41.89
C PRO A 4 24.24 20.50 42.78
N VAL A 5 23.06 20.95 42.36
CA VAL A 5 21.78 20.56 42.97
C VAL A 5 21.47 19.13 42.51
N SER A 6 21.69 18.17 43.41
CA SER A 6 21.24 16.79 43.22
C SER A 6 19.71 16.76 43.34
N GLY A 7 19.03 16.65 42.18
CA GLY A 7 17.58 16.51 42.11
C GLY A 7 17.14 15.14 42.59
N HIS A 8 16.86 15.02 43.89
CA HIS A 8 16.27 13.83 44.48
C HIS A 8 14.80 13.73 44.02
N ILE A 9 14.52 12.86 43.04
CA ILE A 9 13.14 12.55 42.63
C ILE A 9 12.51 11.73 43.76
N PRO A 10 11.44 12.21 44.41
CA PRO A 10 10.80 11.49 45.51
C PRO A 10 10.30 10.12 45.05
N ASP A 11 10.56 9.06 45.83
CA ASP A 11 10.21 7.66 45.49
C ASP A 11 8.72 7.44 45.17
N ARG A 12 7.82 8.34 45.57
CA ARG A 12 6.39 8.31 45.18
C ARG A 12 6.14 8.52 43.68
N TYR A 13 7.12 9.03 42.94
CA TYR A 13 7.09 9.15 41.47
C TYR A 13 7.80 7.99 40.78
N LYS A 14 8.45 7.07 41.51
CA LYS A 14 8.90 5.76 41.00
C LYS A 14 7.76 4.74 41.02
N LYS A 15 6.54 5.16 40.69
CA LYS A 15 5.43 4.25 40.48
C LYS A 15 5.64 3.57 39.14
N ASP A 16 6.08 2.32 39.20
CA ASP A 16 5.96 1.28 38.17
C ASP A 16 5.93 1.81 36.72
N ILE A 17 7.10 2.16 36.19
CA ILE A 17 7.34 2.15 34.74
C ILE A 17 7.56 0.68 34.31
N THR A 18 6.67 -0.21 34.76
CA THR A 18 6.32 -1.42 34.02
C THR A 18 5.01 -1.08 33.34
N SER A 19 5.06 -0.12 32.41
CA SER A 19 3.90 0.20 31.59
C SER A 19 3.54 -1.10 30.87
N LEU A 20 2.39 -1.67 31.21
CA LEU A 20 1.81 -2.77 30.44
C LEU A 20 1.95 -2.39 28.96
N PRO A 21 2.46 -3.29 28.10
CA PRO A 21 2.63 -2.99 26.69
C PRO A 21 1.29 -2.48 26.17
N PHE A 22 1.32 -1.30 25.53
CA PHE A 22 0.14 -0.70 24.94
C PHE A 22 -0.50 -1.73 24.02
N LYS A 23 -1.69 -2.21 24.41
CA LYS A 23 -2.45 -3.15 23.60
C LYS A 23 -3.50 -2.33 22.84
N PRO A 24 -3.28 -2.02 21.57
CA PRO A 24 -4.27 -1.30 20.79
C PRO A 24 -5.53 -2.17 20.66
N TYR A 25 -6.70 -1.56 20.84
CA TYR A 25 -7.97 -2.21 20.53
C TYR A 25 -8.57 -1.52 19.31
N TRP A 26 -9.03 -2.32 18.35
CA TRP A 26 -9.63 -1.83 17.13
C TRP A 26 -11.09 -2.26 17.08
N ARG A 27 -11.96 -1.32 16.76
CA ARG A 27 -13.38 -1.55 16.57
C ARG A 27 -13.71 -1.37 15.09
N LEU A 28 -14.33 -2.37 14.48
CA LEU A 28 -14.83 -2.27 13.12
C LEU A 28 -15.94 -1.22 13.06
N ILE A 29 -15.84 -0.23 12.18
CA ILE A 29 -16.89 0.78 11.98
C ILE A 29 -17.93 0.27 10.97
N GLN A 30 -17.46 -0.37 9.91
CA GLN A 30 -18.27 -0.95 8.84
C GLN A 30 -17.64 -2.27 8.38
N GLY A 31 -18.44 -3.16 7.80
CA GLY A 31 -17.93 -4.36 7.13
C GLY A 31 -16.87 -4.04 6.06
N PRO A 32 -16.07 -5.04 5.64
CA PRO A 32 -15.12 -4.88 4.54
C PRO A 32 -15.82 -4.34 3.30
N THR A 33 -15.16 -3.42 2.61
CA THR A 33 -15.58 -2.86 1.35
C THR A 33 -14.51 -3.11 0.30
N GLU A 34 -14.95 -3.37 -0.93
CA GLU A 34 -14.07 -3.40 -2.08
C GLU A 34 -13.37 -2.05 -2.29
N PRO A 35 -12.21 -2.03 -2.97
CA PRO A 35 -11.63 -0.80 -3.49
C PRO A 35 -12.62 -0.01 -4.33
N TYR A 36 -12.62 1.30 -4.10
CA TYR A 36 -13.37 2.26 -4.89
C TYR A 36 -12.48 3.03 -5.87
N SER A 37 -11.16 2.90 -5.74
CA SER A 37 -10.16 3.46 -6.66
C SER A 37 -9.34 2.33 -7.28
N PHE A 38 -8.91 2.49 -8.52
CA PHE A 38 -8.07 1.50 -9.20
C PHE A 38 -6.89 2.15 -9.90
N ILE A 39 -5.73 1.51 -9.83
CA ILE A 39 -4.56 1.83 -10.65
C ILE A 39 -4.34 0.74 -11.69
N PHE A 40 -4.14 1.14 -12.94
CA PHE A 40 -3.92 0.24 -14.05
C PHE A 40 -2.47 0.35 -14.50
N TYR A 41 -1.83 -0.80 -14.67
CA TYR A 41 -0.49 -0.94 -15.20
C TYR A 41 -0.54 -1.67 -16.52
N VAL A 42 0.17 -1.14 -17.51
CA VAL A 42 0.61 -1.92 -18.67
C VAL A 42 2.07 -2.27 -18.45
N VAL A 43 2.40 -3.54 -18.53
CA VAL A 43 3.77 -4.05 -18.36
C VAL A 43 4.19 -4.88 -19.56
N ALA A 44 5.49 -5.01 -19.78
CA ALA A 44 6.04 -6.01 -20.70
C ALA A 44 7.42 -6.47 -20.23
N LYS A 45 7.81 -7.68 -20.61
CA LYS A 45 9.16 -8.20 -20.39
C LYS A 45 10.13 -7.51 -21.34
N VAL A 46 10.90 -6.59 -20.78
CA VAL A 46 11.85 -5.74 -21.50
C VAL A 46 13.19 -5.81 -20.76
N ALA A 47 14.28 -6.12 -21.48
CA ALA A 47 15.58 -6.39 -20.87
C ALA A 47 15.49 -7.43 -19.72
N ASP A 48 14.88 -8.57 -20.02
CA ASP A 48 14.68 -9.74 -19.16
C ASP A 48 13.84 -9.55 -17.89
N ARG A 49 13.19 -8.39 -17.70
CA ARG A 49 12.33 -8.12 -16.55
C ARG A 49 11.02 -7.47 -16.99
N HIS A 50 9.93 -7.74 -16.29
CA HIS A 50 8.68 -7.01 -16.54
C HIS A 50 8.84 -5.56 -16.09
N ARG A 51 8.62 -4.60 -17.00
CA ARG A 51 8.73 -3.17 -16.74
C ARG A 51 7.40 -2.48 -17.02
N PRO A 52 7.03 -1.44 -16.25
CA PRO A 52 5.87 -0.62 -16.57
C PRO A 52 6.10 0.18 -17.86
N LEU A 53 5.09 0.21 -18.72
CA LEU A 53 5.07 0.94 -19.99
C LEU A 53 3.95 1.97 -20.08
N ALA A 54 2.95 1.88 -19.20
CA ALA A 54 1.97 2.93 -18.95
C ALA A 54 1.30 2.70 -17.59
N ILE A 55 0.96 3.79 -16.91
CA ILE A 55 0.27 3.74 -15.63
C ILE A 55 -0.86 4.77 -15.63
N VAL A 56 -2.06 4.33 -15.28
CA VAL A 56 -3.25 5.19 -15.18
C VAL A 56 -3.95 4.94 -13.85
N SER A 57 -4.20 5.99 -13.07
CA SER A 57 -5.03 5.93 -11.88
C SER A 57 -6.45 6.39 -12.17
N CYS A 58 -7.42 5.71 -11.58
CA CYS A 58 -8.84 6.06 -11.59
C CYS A 58 -9.31 6.17 -10.14
N PRO A 59 -9.09 7.33 -9.48
CA PRO A 59 -9.57 7.55 -8.13
C PRO A 59 -11.08 7.62 -8.09
N GLY A 60 -11.68 6.88 -7.17
CA GLY A 60 -13.09 6.97 -6.83
C GLY A 60 -13.32 7.57 -5.45
N ALA A 61 -14.57 7.62 -5.04
CA ALA A 61 -14.97 8.07 -3.72
C ALA A 61 -15.71 6.96 -2.97
N PRO A 62 -15.50 6.78 -1.66
CA PRO A 62 -16.31 5.85 -0.87
C PRO A 62 -17.80 6.10 -1.09
N PHE A 63 -18.59 5.03 -1.24
CA PHE A 63 -20.06 5.05 -1.44
C PHE A 63 -20.55 5.70 -2.74
N ASP A 64 -19.65 6.09 -3.64
CA ASP A 64 -20.05 6.53 -4.97
C ASP A 64 -20.42 5.32 -5.84
N GLU A 65 -21.62 5.37 -6.41
CA GLU A 65 -22.15 4.35 -7.32
C GLU A 65 -21.48 4.44 -8.70
N GLU A 66 -20.95 5.61 -9.06
CA GLU A 66 -20.28 5.87 -10.34
C GLU A 66 -18.80 5.46 -10.35
N ASN A 67 -18.30 4.82 -9.28
CA ASN A 67 -16.94 4.31 -9.25
C ASN A 67 -16.71 3.21 -10.28
N LEU A 68 -15.48 3.15 -10.81
CA LEU A 68 -15.02 2.06 -11.67
C LEU A 68 -14.78 0.78 -10.84
N ARG A 69 -15.85 0.09 -10.45
CA ARG A 69 -15.84 -1.19 -9.69
C ARG A 69 -16.90 -2.15 -10.23
N GLY A 70 -16.80 -3.44 -9.92
CA GLY A 70 -17.74 -4.46 -10.43
C GLY A 70 -17.74 -4.54 -11.97
N SER A 71 -18.92 -4.64 -12.58
CA SER A 71 -19.07 -4.73 -14.05
C SER A 71 -18.38 -3.59 -14.83
N PRO A 72 -18.48 -2.29 -14.43
CA PRO A 72 -17.68 -1.22 -15.05
C PRO A 72 -16.18 -1.50 -15.11
N LEU A 73 -15.59 -2.07 -14.05
CA LEU A 73 -14.17 -2.42 -14.01
C LEU A 73 -13.84 -3.53 -15.01
N ILE A 74 -14.67 -4.56 -15.08
CA ILE A 74 -14.50 -5.66 -16.04
C ILE A 74 -14.62 -5.15 -17.47
N ALA A 75 -15.56 -4.24 -17.74
CA ALA A 75 -15.71 -3.61 -19.04
C ALA A 75 -14.46 -2.78 -19.43
N ALA A 76 -13.86 -2.05 -18.47
CA ALA A 76 -12.59 -1.34 -18.70
C ALA A 76 -11.42 -2.29 -18.98
N CYS A 77 -11.33 -3.42 -18.27
CA CYS A 77 -10.33 -4.46 -18.54
C CYS A 77 -10.50 -5.03 -19.95
N HIS A 78 -11.73 -5.43 -20.30
CA HIS A 78 -12.08 -5.94 -21.62
C HIS A 78 -11.70 -4.99 -22.75
N ARG A 79 -12.06 -3.70 -22.62
CA ARG A 79 -11.69 -2.67 -23.61
C ARG A 79 -10.18 -2.51 -23.74
N THR A 80 -9.48 -2.45 -22.61
CA THR A 80 -8.01 -2.31 -22.59
C THR A 80 -7.35 -3.47 -23.33
N ILE A 81 -7.73 -4.71 -23.01
CA ILE A 81 -7.22 -5.92 -23.67
C ILE A 81 -7.56 -5.91 -25.17
N THR A 82 -8.78 -5.52 -25.53
CA THR A 82 -9.21 -5.43 -26.95
C THR A 82 -8.39 -4.41 -27.73
N ILE A 83 -8.09 -3.25 -27.13
CA ILE A 83 -7.24 -2.23 -27.74
C ILE A 83 -5.84 -2.78 -28.01
N PHE A 84 -5.22 -3.45 -27.03
CA PHE A 84 -3.87 -4.01 -27.20
C PHE A 84 -3.82 -5.22 -28.14
N LYS A 85 -4.89 -6.02 -28.25
CA LYS A 85 -5.00 -7.10 -29.25
C LYS A 85 -5.28 -6.58 -30.68
N ASN A 86 -5.56 -5.29 -30.86
CA ASN A 86 -5.93 -4.77 -32.18
C ASN A 86 -4.73 -4.78 -33.14
N LYS A 87 -4.84 -5.57 -34.22
CA LYS A 87 -3.81 -5.69 -35.27
C LYS A 87 -3.42 -4.36 -35.93
N GLN A 88 -4.33 -3.39 -35.98
CA GLN A 88 -4.03 -2.06 -36.54
C GLN A 88 -3.12 -1.22 -35.63
N ALA A 89 -3.18 -1.47 -34.32
CA ALA A 89 -2.33 -0.80 -33.33
C ALA A 89 -0.96 -1.48 -33.16
N ARG A 90 -0.81 -2.72 -33.65
CA ARG A 90 0.36 -3.58 -33.43
C ARG A 90 1.69 -2.92 -33.80
N ILE A 91 1.78 -2.30 -34.98
CA ILE A 91 3.03 -1.66 -35.45
C ILE A 91 3.48 -0.55 -34.48
N ALA A 92 2.54 0.25 -33.98
CA ALA A 92 2.86 1.33 -33.04
C ALA A 92 3.28 0.78 -31.67
N ILE A 93 2.60 -0.26 -31.18
CA ILE A 93 2.94 -0.91 -29.91
C ILE A 93 4.32 -1.58 -29.99
N GLU A 94 4.60 -2.35 -31.04
CA GLU A 94 5.91 -2.97 -31.26
C GLU A 94 7.03 -1.93 -31.37
N GLY A 95 6.75 -0.80 -32.02
CA GLY A 95 7.67 0.34 -32.08
C GLY A 95 8.01 0.88 -30.69
N GLU A 96 7.02 1.05 -29.82
CA GLU A 96 7.25 1.51 -28.44
C GLU A 96 7.88 0.44 -27.55
N LEU A 97 7.60 -0.85 -27.76
CA LEU A 97 8.30 -1.95 -27.08
C LEU A 97 9.80 -1.99 -27.44
N ALA A 98 10.14 -1.70 -28.69
CA ALA A 98 11.53 -1.56 -29.13
C ALA A 98 12.21 -0.33 -28.49
N LEU A 99 11.49 0.80 -28.38
CA LEU A 99 11.97 1.98 -27.65
C LEU A 99 12.18 1.68 -26.16
N ALA A 100 11.24 0.97 -25.53
CA ALA A 100 11.33 0.56 -24.14
C ALA A 100 12.55 -0.30 -23.88
N SER A 101 12.86 -1.24 -24.79
CA SER A 101 14.07 -2.07 -24.71
C SER A 101 15.34 -1.24 -24.66
N LYS A 102 15.43 -0.21 -25.50
CA LYS A 102 16.57 0.70 -25.49
C LYS A 102 16.59 1.57 -24.23
N PHE A 103 15.44 2.13 -23.84
CA PHE A 103 15.28 2.99 -22.67
C PHE A 103 15.75 2.29 -21.39
N TYR A 104 15.19 1.12 -21.09
CA TYR A 104 15.51 0.37 -19.87
C TYR A 104 16.93 -0.24 -19.86
N THR A 105 17.54 -0.44 -21.03
CA THR A 105 18.95 -0.90 -21.11
C THR A 105 19.93 0.27 -20.90
N THR A 106 19.59 1.48 -21.35
CA THR A 106 20.49 2.64 -21.33
C THR A 106 20.51 3.32 -19.96
N ASP A 107 19.34 3.51 -19.33
CA ASP A 107 19.24 4.25 -18.07
C ASP A 107 19.53 3.39 -16.84
N GLY A 108 19.66 2.07 -17.01
CA GLY A 108 20.30 1.10 -16.09
C GLY A 108 19.62 0.87 -14.74
N ASN A 109 18.95 1.88 -14.19
CA ASN A 109 18.23 1.84 -12.93
C ASN A 109 16.76 2.22 -13.18
N PRO A 110 15.80 1.42 -12.68
CA PRO A 110 14.41 1.86 -12.68
C PRO A 110 14.32 3.20 -11.94
N PRO A 111 13.44 4.12 -12.38
CA PRO A 111 13.19 5.34 -11.62
C PRO A 111 12.85 4.97 -10.18
N ALA A 112 13.31 5.78 -9.23
CA ALA A 112 13.01 5.55 -7.82
C ALA A 112 11.51 5.34 -7.62
N PRO A 113 11.06 4.35 -6.83
CA PRO A 113 9.65 4.10 -6.61
C PRO A 113 8.91 5.37 -6.19
N ILE A 114 7.86 5.71 -6.94
CA ILE A 114 7.00 6.85 -6.68
C ILE A 114 5.74 6.32 -6.01
N GLU A 115 5.48 6.77 -4.78
CA GLU A 115 4.28 6.35 -4.06
C GLU A 115 3.05 7.07 -4.63
N LEU A 116 1.97 6.30 -4.84
CA LEU A 116 0.70 6.84 -5.29
C LEU A 116 0.15 7.82 -4.23
N SER A 117 -0.20 9.03 -4.66
CA SER A 117 -0.69 10.06 -3.74
C SER A 117 -2.03 9.67 -3.11
N GLN A 118 -2.05 9.42 -1.80
CA GLN A 118 -3.26 9.13 -1.01
C GLN A 118 -4.22 10.32 -0.83
N LYS A 119 -3.94 11.50 -1.41
CA LYS A 119 -4.67 12.76 -1.12
C LYS A 119 -6.12 12.83 -1.64
N THR A 120 -6.72 11.74 -2.07
CA THR A 120 -8.06 11.67 -2.64
C THR A 120 -8.98 10.88 -1.72
N THR A 121 -9.65 11.56 -0.78
CA THR A 121 -10.80 10.94 -0.08
C THR A 121 -11.93 11.88 0.31
N THR A 122 -11.80 13.20 0.15
CA THR A 122 -12.94 14.08 0.43
C THR A 122 -12.88 15.27 -0.49
N ARG A 123 -13.68 15.23 -1.56
CA ARG A 123 -13.90 16.34 -2.48
C ARG A 123 -12.59 16.94 -2.96
N MET A 124 -11.91 16.26 -3.88
CA MET A 124 -11.04 17.03 -4.73
C MET A 124 -11.94 18.03 -5.46
N PRO A 125 -11.71 19.36 -5.31
CA PRO A 125 -12.22 20.26 -6.32
C PRO A 125 -11.67 19.74 -7.65
N LEU A 126 -12.28 20.12 -8.77
CA LEU A 126 -11.69 20.14 -10.11
C LEU A 126 -10.41 21.01 -10.15
N ARG A 127 -9.55 20.98 -9.14
CA ARG A 127 -8.22 21.51 -9.16
C ARG A 127 -7.54 20.77 -10.28
N HIS A 128 -7.21 21.53 -11.30
CA HIS A 128 -6.35 21.18 -12.41
C HIS A 128 -5.12 20.42 -11.90
N LYS A 129 -5.22 19.11 -11.71
CA LYS A 129 -4.06 18.22 -11.69
C LYS A 129 -3.48 18.40 -13.08
N LYS A 130 -2.30 19.04 -13.13
CA LYS A 130 -1.45 19.32 -14.29
C LYS A 130 -2.16 19.08 -15.61
N ARG A 131 -2.69 20.16 -16.22
CA ARG A 131 -3.02 20.22 -17.66
C ARG A 131 -1.96 19.39 -18.36
N TRP A 132 -2.30 18.32 -19.10
CA TRP A 132 -1.40 17.54 -19.98
C TRP A 132 -0.04 18.23 -20.09
N ASP A 133 0.85 17.98 -19.13
CA ASP A 133 1.96 18.92 -18.88
C ASP A 133 2.78 18.91 -20.15
N ARG A 134 2.75 20.02 -20.90
CA ARG A 134 3.43 20.19 -22.20
C ARG A 134 4.95 20.07 -22.08
N GLU A 135 5.46 19.83 -20.87
CA GLU A 135 6.87 19.84 -20.51
C GLU A 135 7.48 18.43 -20.46
N ASN A 136 6.68 17.36 -20.32
CA ASN A 136 7.18 15.98 -20.39
C ASN A 136 6.26 15.13 -21.27
N ILE A 137 6.73 14.83 -22.48
CA ILE A 137 6.14 13.81 -23.33
C ILE A 137 6.38 12.46 -22.66
N SER A 138 5.33 11.66 -22.49
CA SER A 138 5.46 10.27 -22.02
C SER A 138 6.47 9.52 -22.88
N GLU A 139 7.29 8.69 -22.26
CA GLU A 139 8.29 7.86 -22.91
C GLU A 139 7.64 6.86 -23.90
N PHE A 140 6.40 6.43 -23.63
CA PHE A 140 5.62 5.50 -24.46
C PHE A 140 4.19 6.04 -24.69
N PRO A 141 4.05 7.12 -25.47
CA PRO A 141 2.81 7.90 -25.54
C PRO A 141 1.65 7.13 -26.18
N PHE A 142 1.90 6.22 -27.12
CA PHE A 142 0.87 5.42 -27.78
C PHE A 142 0.31 4.35 -26.85
N ILE A 143 1.16 3.57 -26.18
CA ILE A 143 0.75 2.57 -25.17
C ILE A 143 -0.02 3.27 -24.04
N GLN A 144 0.44 4.44 -23.60
CA GLN A 144 -0.25 5.22 -22.58
C GLN A 144 -1.61 5.74 -23.05
N ALA A 145 -1.72 6.20 -24.30
CA ALA A 145 -3.01 6.61 -24.87
C ALA A 145 -3.98 5.43 -24.99
N CYS A 146 -3.50 4.26 -25.42
CA CYS A 146 -4.29 3.02 -25.46
C CYS A 146 -4.84 2.65 -24.08
N LEU A 147 -4.00 2.69 -23.04
CA LEU A 147 -4.42 2.41 -21.67
C LEU A 147 -5.45 3.44 -21.19
N LEU A 148 -5.17 4.74 -21.36
CA LEU A 148 -6.06 5.80 -20.95
C LEU A 148 -7.42 5.69 -21.65
N GLN A 149 -7.45 5.36 -22.94
CA GLN A 149 -8.68 5.15 -23.69
C GLN A 149 -9.49 3.97 -23.15
N GLY A 150 -8.85 2.85 -22.83
CA GLY A 150 -9.53 1.67 -22.27
C GLY A 150 -10.17 1.94 -20.90
N VAL A 151 -9.48 2.70 -20.06
CA VAL A 151 -9.90 3.02 -18.68
C VAL A 151 -10.88 4.18 -18.62
N ALA A 152 -10.59 5.29 -19.31
CA ALA A 152 -11.29 6.55 -19.13
C ALA A 152 -12.60 6.65 -19.90
N PHE A 153 -12.79 5.86 -20.96
CA PHE A 153 -13.92 6.00 -21.86
C PHE A 153 -14.66 4.69 -22.08
N ASP A 154 -15.97 4.72 -21.84
CA ASP A 154 -16.89 3.66 -22.19
C ASP A 154 -17.78 4.12 -23.37
N PRO A 155 -17.47 3.73 -24.61
CA PRO A 155 -18.27 4.12 -25.77
C PRO A 155 -19.67 3.51 -25.77
N LEU A 156 -19.88 2.39 -25.09
CA LEU A 156 -21.15 1.66 -25.11
C LEU A 156 -22.11 2.24 -24.07
N ALA A 157 -21.60 2.59 -22.89
CA ALA A 157 -22.38 3.26 -21.86
C ALA A 157 -22.44 4.79 -22.05
N GLY A 158 -21.59 5.36 -22.90
CA GLY A 158 -21.44 6.81 -23.06
C GLY A 158 -20.84 7.48 -21.82
N LEU A 159 -20.07 6.73 -21.02
CA LEU A 159 -19.53 7.17 -19.74
C LEU A 159 -18.06 7.54 -19.84
N THR A 160 -17.64 8.51 -19.03
CA THR A 160 -16.24 8.91 -18.89
C THR A 160 -15.81 8.91 -17.44
N TRP A 161 -14.71 8.24 -17.14
CA TRP A 161 -14.15 8.19 -15.80
C TRP A 161 -13.01 9.17 -15.60
N ASN A 162 -12.86 9.62 -14.36
CA ASN A 162 -11.76 10.47 -13.94
C ASN A 162 -10.47 9.65 -13.90
N ALA A 163 -9.83 9.47 -15.05
CA ALA A 163 -8.58 8.76 -15.18
C ALA A 163 -7.41 9.74 -15.34
N TYR A 164 -6.28 9.44 -14.69
CA TYR A 164 -5.08 10.26 -14.68
C TYR A 164 -3.87 9.41 -15.03
N ILE A 165 -3.00 9.94 -15.89
CA ILE A 165 -1.70 9.35 -16.16
C ILE A 165 -0.84 9.49 -14.91
N GLU A 166 -0.17 8.41 -14.51
CA GLU A 166 0.80 8.41 -13.41
C GLU A 166 2.23 8.21 -13.93
N PRO A 167 3.26 8.70 -13.23
CA PRO A 167 4.66 8.49 -13.60
C PRO A 167 5.06 7.01 -13.65
N PHE A 168 5.99 6.62 -14.54
CA PHE A 168 6.45 5.23 -14.73
C PHE A 168 7.00 4.52 -13.49
N GLY A 169 7.55 5.27 -12.54
CA GLY A 169 8.04 4.72 -11.27
C GLY A 169 6.93 4.45 -10.25
N THR A 170 5.65 4.69 -10.59
CA THR A 170 4.57 4.57 -9.60
C THR A 170 4.44 3.13 -9.14
N VAL A 171 4.43 2.92 -7.82
CA VAL A 171 4.26 1.61 -7.21
C VAL A 171 2.94 1.52 -6.46
N TYR A 172 2.33 0.35 -6.51
CA TYR A 172 1.20 -0.04 -5.70
C TYR A 172 1.70 -0.58 -4.36
N ARG A 173 1.16 -0.01 -3.27
CA ARG A 173 1.29 -0.56 -1.93
C ARG A 173 -0.07 -1.07 -1.50
N ASP A 174 -0.08 -2.26 -0.95
CA ASP A 174 -1.23 -2.85 -0.28
C ASP A 174 -1.66 -2.06 0.97
N THR A 175 -0.80 -1.19 1.50
CA THR A 175 -1.17 -0.17 2.49
C THR A 175 -2.07 0.94 1.93
N LEU A 176 -2.26 1.05 0.61
CA LEU A 176 -3.16 2.02 -0.03
C LEU A 176 -4.62 1.57 0.13
N VAL A 177 -5.20 1.90 1.28
CA VAL A 177 -6.60 1.62 1.58
C VAL A 177 -7.52 2.21 0.52
N GLY A 178 -8.48 1.40 0.05
CA GLY A 178 -9.47 1.81 -0.95
C GLY A 178 -8.96 1.79 -2.39
N TRP A 179 -7.71 1.38 -2.61
CA TRP A 179 -7.14 1.17 -3.95
C TRP A 179 -7.03 -0.32 -4.27
N GLY A 180 -7.39 -0.65 -5.50
CA GLY A 180 -7.08 -1.93 -6.15
C GLY A 180 -6.11 -1.69 -7.29
N MET A 181 -5.62 -2.77 -7.88
CA MET A 181 -4.71 -2.71 -9.02
C MET A 181 -5.22 -3.60 -10.16
N VAL A 182 -5.02 -3.17 -11.40
CA VAL A 182 -5.18 -3.99 -12.59
C VAL A 182 -3.85 -4.00 -13.32
N VAL A 183 -3.43 -5.16 -13.78
CA VAL A 183 -2.18 -5.32 -14.55
C VAL A 183 -2.52 -5.96 -15.88
N VAL A 184 -2.01 -5.39 -16.96
CA VAL A 184 -2.11 -5.91 -18.32
C VAL A 184 -0.69 -6.13 -18.83
N ASP A 185 -0.36 -7.37 -19.14
CA ASP A 185 0.95 -7.73 -19.68
C ASP A 185 0.84 -7.88 -21.20
N ILE A 186 1.63 -7.07 -21.90
CA ILE A 186 1.68 -6.97 -23.36
C ILE A 186 3.01 -7.49 -23.91
N THR A 187 3.73 -8.32 -23.15
CA THR A 187 4.97 -8.98 -23.60
C THR A 187 4.80 -9.70 -24.93
N ASP A 188 3.69 -10.41 -25.09
CA ASP A 188 3.27 -11.03 -26.34
C ASP A 188 1.93 -10.43 -26.76
N LEU A 189 1.90 -9.76 -27.92
CA LEU A 189 0.70 -9.10 -28.42
C LEU A 189 -0.35 -10.09 -28.97
N ASP A 190 0.05 -11.32 -29.25
CA ASP A 190 -0.87 -12.41 -29.62
C ASP A 190 -1.49 -13.05 -28.37
N GLU A 191 -0.81 -12.98 -27.22
CA GLU A 191 -1.24 -13.53 -25.94
C GLU A 191 -1.19 -12.48 -24.80
N ILE A 192 -2.05 -11.45 -24.92
CA ILE A 192 -2.24 -10.46 -23.84
C ILE A 192 -2.72 -11.16 -22.57
N LYS A 193 -2.06 -10.88 -21.44
CA LYS A 193 -2.43 -11.38 -20.11
C LYS A 193 -2.98 -10.24 -19.26
N TYR A 194 -3.82 -10.57 -18.27
CA TYR A 194 -4.32 -9.56 -17.32
C TYR A 194 -4.44 -10.11 -15.90
N GLY A 195 -4.65 -9.24 -14.92
CA GLY A 195 -4.96 -9.65 -13.57
C GLY A 195 -5.50 -8.50 -12.74
N ILE A 196 -6.44 -8.81 -11.85
CA ILE A 196 -7.03 -7.86 -10.92
C ILE A 196 -6.48 -8.16 -9.53
N VAL A 197 -6.14 -7.13 -8.76
CA VAL A 197 -5.79 -7.22 -7.35
C VAL A 197 -6.84 -6.44 -6.58
N ASN A 198 -7.65 -7.18 -5.83
CA ASN A 198 -8.73 -6.66 -5.00
C ASN A 198 -8.46 -7.02 -3.54
N ILE A 199 -8.00 -6.02 -2.78
CA ILE A 199 -7.78 -6.12 -1.33
C ILE A 199 -8.91 -5.36 -0.64
N ALA A 200 -9.85 -6.12 -0.07
CA ALA A 200 -10.95 -5.55 0.68
C ALA A 200 -10.41 -4.87 1.95
N SER A 201 -10.94 -3.70 2.28
CA SER A 201 -10.52 -2.93 3.45
C SER A 201 -11.72 -2.52 4.27
N ALA A 202 -11.56 -2.32 5.58
CA ALA A 202 -12.67 -1.86 6.41
C ALA A 202 -12.26 -0.69 7.29
N PRO A 203 -13.09 0.33 7.42
CA PRO A 203 -12.83 1.38 8.38
C PRO A 203 -12.86 0.80 9.80
N MET A 204 -11.77 0.98 10.55
CA MET A 204 -11.67 0.62 11.96
C MET A 204 -11.37 1.87 12.78
N LYS A 205 -11.85 1.91 14.02
CA LYS A 205 -11.55 2.98 14.98
C LYS A 205 -10.73 2.41 16.11
N PHE A 206 -9.67 3.11 16.48
CA PHE A 206 -8.96 2.85 17.72
C PHE A 206 -9.91 3.08 18.92
N VAL A 207 -10.01 2.09 19.79
CA VAL A 207 -10.82 2.12 21.00
C VAL A 207 -9.96 1.86 22.23
N SER A 208 -10.41 2.37 23.37
CA SER A 208 -9.59 2.42 24.58
C SER A 208 -9.59 1.09 25.35
N SER A 209 -10.51 0.18 25.04
CA SER A 209 -10.65 -1.07 25.79
C SER A 209 -11.24 -2.22 24.96
N ALA A 210 -10.90 -3.46 25.36
CA ALA A 210 -11.55 -4.67 24.85
C ALA A 210 -13.06 -4.70 25.08
N LYS A 211 -13.55 -4.00 26.11
CA LYS A 211 -14.99 -3.93 26.42
C LYS A 211 -15.75 -3.15 25.34
N GLU A 212 -15.15 -2.08 24.82
CA GLU A 212 -15.71 -1.30 23.70
C GLU A 212 -15.76 -2.10 22.39
N VAL A 213 -14.77 -2.97 22.16
CA VAL A 213 -14.81 -3.92 21.03
C VAL A 213 -15.97 -4.91 21.20
N ARG A 214 -16.14 -5.50 22.39
CA ARG A 214 -17.18 -6.51 22.67
C ARG A 214 -18.60 -5.95 22.63
N SER A 215 -18.81 -4.67 22.95
CA SER A 215 -20.14 -4.04 22.87
C SER A 215 -20.73 -4.00 21.45
N GLN A 216 -19.92 -4.24 20.42
CA GLN A 216 -20.36 -4.33 19.03
C GLN A 216 -21.25 -5.54 18.73
N ILE A 217 -21.11 -6.63 19.49
CA ILE A 217 -21.80 -7.91 19.22
C ILE A 217 -23.31 -7.81 19.55
N ARG A 218 -23.77 -6.76 20.24
CA ARG A 218 -25.19 -6.55 20.56
C ARG A 218 -25.73 -5.26 19.93
N GLY A 219 -26.20 -5.38 18.69
CA GLY A 219 -27.33 -4.56 18.20
C GLY A 219 -27.01 -3.14 17.73
N SER A 220 -25.86 -2.88 17.09
CA SER A 220 -25.62 -1.58 16.45
C SER A 220 -25.57 -1.71 14.92
N THR A 221 -26.75 -1.75 14.31
CA THR A 221 -26.98 -1.27 12.93
C THR A 221 -27.07 0.26 12.92
N ASN A 222 -26.15 0.95 13.58
CA ASN A 222 -26.13 2.41 13.52
C ASN A 222 -25.49 2.85 12.20
N ASN A 223 -26.34 2.97 11.19
CA ASN A 223 -26.13 3.72 9.96
C ASN A 223 -26.06 5.24 10.24
N GLY A 224 -25.28 5.64 11.24
CA GLY A 224 -25.12 7.01 11.70
C GLY A 224 -23.86 7.63 11.11
N PHE A 225 -24.07 8.36 10.02
CA PHE A 225 -23.07 9.08 9.23
C PHE A 225 -22.37 10.18 10.04
N ASP A 226 -21.11 9.95 10.40
CA ASP A 226 -20.12 11.00 10.60
C ASP A 226 -18.73 10.36 10.46
N PHE A 227 -18.10 10.51 9.30
CA PHE A 227 -16.68 10.23 9.17
C PHE A 227 -15.94 11.23 10.05
N GLU A 228 -15.56 10.81 11.26
CA GLU A 228 -14.61 11.56 12.08
C GLU A 228 -13.37 11.83 11.24
N ARG A 229 -13.22 13.09 10.83
CA ARG A 229 -12.16 13.56 9.93
C ARG A 229 -10.81 13.26 10.60
N GLY A 230 -10.02 12.37 10.00
CA GLY A 230 -8.60 12.17 10.35
C GLY A 230 -8.26 11.01 11.29
N ARG A 231 -8.90 9.83 11.18
CA ARG A 231 -8.46 8.62 11.91
C ARG A 231 -8.22 7.40 11.02
N GLU A 232 -7.30 6.56 11.49
CA GLU A 232 -6.61 5.46 10.80
C GLU A 232 -7.58 4.37 10.29
N PHE A 233 -7.48 4.05 9.00
CA PHE A 233 -8.14 2.91 8.38
C PHE A 233 -7.21 1.69 8.44
N ARG A 234 -7.77 0.49 8.62
CA ARG A 234 -7.02 -0.77 8.46
C ARG A 234 -7.62 -1.60 7.34
N VAL A 235 -6.75 -2.33 6.65
CA VAL A 235 -7.18 -3.46 5.82
C VAL A 235 -7.47 -4.62 6.77
N VAL A 236 -8.55 -5.35 6.53
CA VAL A 236 -9.04 -6.39 7.46
C VAL A 236 -8.23 -7.68 7.38
N ASP A 237 -7.67 -7.99 6.22
CA ASP A 237 -6.78 -9.14 6.05
C ASP A 237 -5.33 -8.78 6.35
N GLU A 238 -4.76 -9.47 7.34
CA GLU A 238 -3.34 -9.41 7.69
C GLU A 238 -2.49 -10.24 6.70
N GLU A 239 -3.07 -11.27 6.06
CA GLU A 239 -2.42 -12.01 4.99
C GLU A 239 -2.87 -11.48 3.63
N ARG A 240 -1.94 -10.82 2.92
CA ARG A 240 -2.20 -10.27 1.58
C ARG A 240 -1.35 -11.01 0.55
N PRO A 241 -1.82 -12.18 0.07
CA PRO A 241 -1.10 -12.90 -0.96
C PRO A 241 -1.02 -12.01 -2.21
N ARG A 242 0.16 -12.00 -2.84
CA ARG A 242 0.42 -11.27 -4.09
C ARG A 242 -0.16 -12.03 -5.27
N GLN A 243 -1.46 -12.24 -5.22
CA GLN A 243 -2.20 -13.04 -6.15
C GLN A 243 -3.13 -12.14 -6.95
N VAL A 244 -3.03 -12.27 -8.27
CA VAL A 244 -4.00 -11.71 -9.19
C VAL A 244 -5.20 -12.65 -9.31
N MET A 245 -6.35 -12.08 -9.57
CA MET A 245 -7.59 -12.80 -9.84
C MET A 245 -8.11 -12.46 -11.23
N SER A 246 -8.84 -13.40 -11.81
CA SER A 246 -9.63 -13.25 -13.01
C SER A 246 -10.85 -12.35 -12.79
N ALA A 247 -11.47 -11.91 -13.88
CA ALA A 247 -12.73 -11.18 -13.83
C ALA A 247 -13.83 -11.98 -13.10
N ALA A 248 -13.93 -13.30 -13.35
CA ALA A 248 -14.91 -14.16 -12.72
C ALA A 248 -14.70 -14.27 -11.20
N GLU A 249 -13.45 -14.46 -10.77
CA GLU A 249 -13.09 -14.50 -9.34
C GLU A 249 -13.34 -13.15 -8.66
N TYR A 250 -13.03 -12.04 -9.34
CA TYR A 250 -13.32 -10.70 -8.83
C TYR A 250 -14.82 -10.48 -8.58
N ILE A 251 -15.68 -10.87 -9.53
CA ILE A 251 -17.13 -10.76 -9.38
C ILE A 251 -17.64 -11.69 -8.29
N ALA A 252 -17.18 -12.94 -8.24
CA ALA A 252 -17.57 -13.88 -7.18
C ALA A 252 -17.21 -13.36 -5.77
N LYS A 253 -16.01 -12.77 -5.63
CA LYS A 253 -15.58 -12.15 -4.36
C LYS A 253 -16.42 -10.93 -3.97
N LYS A 254 -16.93 -10.17 -4.95
CA LYS A 254 -17.85 -9.05 -4.70
C LYS A 254 -19.15 -9.52 -4.05
N ASP A 255 -19.74 -10.58 -4.60
CA ASP A 255 -21.02 -11.14 -4.13
C ASP A 255 -20.93 -11.66 -2.69
N GLU A 256 -19.74 -12.10 -2.25
CA GLU A 256 -19.49 -12.51 -0.87
C GLU A 256 -19.39 -11.33 0.12
N VAL A 257 -18.89 -10.17 -0.33
CA VAL A 257 -18.55 -9.03 0.54
C VAL A 257 -19.68 -7.99 0.61
N GLN A 258 -20.48 -7.82 -0.45
CA GLN A 258 -21.54 -6.79 -0.51
C GLN A 258 -22.85 -7.34 -1.08
N ASN A 259 -23.87 -7.43 -0.21
CA ASN A 259 -25.25 -7.80 -0.53
C ASN A 259 -26.07 -6.66 -1.20
N GLU A 260 -25.41 -5.69 -1.85
CA GLU A 260 -26.08 -4.49 -2.35
C GLU A 260 -26.23 -4.50 -3.88
N ALA A 261 -27.45 -4.12 -4.32
CA ALA A 261 -27.93 -4.07 -5.70
C ALA A 261 -27.30 -2.96 -6.57
N PHE A 262 -26.01 -2.69 -6.38
CA PHE A 262 -25.29 -1.62 -7.08
C PHE A 262 -24.44 -2.18 -8.22
N ASN A 263 -24.73 -1.67 -9.42
CA ASN A 263 -24.13 -1.88 -10.74
C ASN A 263 -25.03 -2.63 -11.74
N MET A 264 -26.24 -2.10 -11.97
CA MET A 264 -27.06 -2.45 -13.14
C MET A 264 -26.64 -1.60 -14.36
N LEU A 265 -25.35 -1.64 -14.73
CA LEU A 265 -25.03 -1.34 -16.12
C LEU A 265 -25.41 -2.57 -16.95
N PRO A 266 -25.85 -2.40 -18.21
CA PRO A 266 -26.12 -3.53 -19.07
C PRO A 266 -24.91 -4.45 -19.08
N GLU A 267 -25.08 -5.71 -18.66
CA GLU A 267 -24.05 -6.71 -18.91
C GLU A 267 -23.79 -6.73 -20.41
N HIS A 268 -22.56 -6.43 -20.78
CA HIS A 268 -22.17 -6.50 -22.17
C HIS A 268 -22.15 -7.97 -22.59
N ASP A 269 -23.02 -8.32 -23.54
CA ASP A 269 -23.09 -9.66 -24.11
C ASP A 269 -21.69 -10.18 -24.47
N GLY A 270 -21.32 -11.32 -23.89
CA GLY A 270 -20.08 -12.02 -24.21
C GLY A 270 -18.81 -11.55 -23.49
N ILE A 271 -18.82 -10.47 -22.69
CA ILE A 271 -17.62 -10.05 -21.94
C ILE A 271 -17.13 -11.15 -21.00
N GLY A 272 -18.04 -11.80 -20.26
CA GLY A 272 -17.66 -12.89 -19.35
C GLY A 272 -16.96 -14.04 -20.07
N ILE A 273 -17.44 -14.41 -21.27
CA ILE A 273 -16.85 -15.47 -22.10
C ILE A 273 -15.47 -15.03 -22.58
N PHE A 274 -15.34 -13.82 -23.14
CA PHE A 274 -14.06 -13.29 -23.60
C PHE A 274 -13.03 -13.26 -22.47
N MET A 275 -13.41 -12.72 -21.30
CA MET A 275 -12.49 -12.54 -20.18
C MET A 275 -12.04 -13.86 -19.54
N ALA A 276 -12.81 -14.94 -19.72
CA ALA A 276 -12.43 -16.29 -19.30
C ALA A 276 -11.36 -16.93 -20.21
N GLU A 277 -11.27 -16.49 -21.48
CA GLU A 277 -10.26 -16.96 -22.43
C GLU A 277 -8.94 -16.20 -22.30
N VAL A 278 -8.92 -15.03 -21.64
CA VAL A 278 -7.70 -14.25 -21.47
C VAL A 278 -6.87 -14.83 -20.31
N PRO A 279 -5.59 -15.19 -20.55
CA PRO A 279 -4.74 -15.74 -19.50
C PRO A 279 -4.39 -14.73 -18.41
N LEU A 280 -4.10 -15.25 -17.21
CA LEU A 280 -3.68 -14.43 -16.08
C LEU A 280 -2.20 -14.02 -16.17
N VAL A 281 -1.86 -12.85 -15.64
CA VAL A 281 -0.45 -12.42 -15.50
C VAL A 281 0.30 -13.27 -14.50
N ASP A 282 1.58 -13.49 -14.76
CA ASP A 282 2.49 -14.14 -13.82
C ASP A 282 2.83 -13.20 -12.65
N THR A 283 3.03 -13.76 -11.46
CA THR A 283 3.51 -13.03 -10.26
C THR A 283 4.79 -12.22 -10.50
N THR A 284 5.67 -12.67 -11.39
CA THR A 284 6.90 -11.97 -11.80
C THR A 284 6.61 -10.64 -12.49
N ALA A 285 5.43 -10.46 -13.08
CA ALA A 285 4.98 -9.18 -13.64
C ALA A 285 4.71 -8.12 -12.56
N LEU A 286 4.50 -8.56 -11.32
CA LEU A 286 4.15 -7.70 -10.18
C LEU A 286 5.40 -7.21 -9.43
N GLU A 287 6.57 -7.80 -9.62
CA GLU A 287 7.76 -7.56 -8.77
C GLU A 287 8.18 -6.09 -8.65
N ILE A 288 7.99 -5.31 -9.71
CA ILE A 288 8.41 -3.90 -9.76
C ILE A 288 7.28 -2.98 -9.33
N ILE A 289 6.07 -3.25 -9.81
CA ILE A 289 4.90 -2.39 -9.59
C ILE A 289 4.26 -2.65 -8.23
N TRP A 290 4.49 -3.81 -7.64
CA TRP A 290 4.07 -4.19 -6.28
C TRP A 290 5.24 -4.89 -5.57
N PRO A 291 6.32 -4.17 -5.26
CA PRO A 291 7.54 -4.75 -4.72
C PRO A 291 7.36 -5.26 -3.29
N PRO A 292 8.16 -6.25 -2.83
CA PRO A 292 8.44 -6.57 -1.44
C PRO A 292 7.91 -5.59 -0.40
N GLU A 293 7.03 -5.93 0.54
CA GLU A 293 7.21 -5.23 1.81
C GLU A 293 8.60 -5.68 2.29
N PHE A 294 9.51 -4.73 2.48
CA PHE A 294 10.88 -5.03 2.87
C PHE A 294 10.82 -5.92 4.13
N PRO A 295 11.44 -7.10 4.15
CA PRO A 295 11.56 -7.86 5.38
C PRO A 295 12.42 -7.04 6.34
N ASP A 296 11.79 -6.53 7.39
CA ASP A 296 12.33 -5.79 8.53
C ASP A 296 13.10 -4.49 8.25
N ASP A 297 12.65 -3.40 8.89
CA ASP A 297 13.41 -2.60 9.88
C ASP A 297 14.93 -2.37 9.71
N THR A 298 15.43 -2.37 8.48
CA THR A 298 16.60 -1.55 8.14
C THR A 298 16.08 -0.17 7.77
N LEU A 299 15.58 0.54 8.79
CA LEU A 299 15.65 2.00 8.77
C LEU A 299 17.07 2.33 8.24
N PRO A 300 17.22 3.05 7.11
CA PRO A 300 18.54 3.45 6.66
C PRO A 300 19.21 4.10 7.85
N ALA A 301 20.39 3.59 8.23
CA ALA A 301 21.09 4.01 9.43
C ALA A 301 20.95 5.53 9.57
N ILE A 302 20.17 5.99 10.55
CA ILE A 302 19.86 7.42 10.77
C ILE A 302 21.15 8.23 10.98
N ALA A 303 22.28 7.53 11.16
CA ALA A 303 23.65 8.05 11.08
C ALA A 303 23.96 8.88 9.80
N GLY A 304 23.20 8.75 8.70
CA GLY A 304 23.49 9.45 7.44
C GLY A 304 22.63 10.69 7.14
N LEU A 305 21.58 10.98 7.91
CA LEU A 305 20.71 12.14 7.66
C LEU A 305 21.38 13.44 8.13
N SER A 306 22.37 13.92 7.38
CA SER A 306 22.80 15.32 7.41
C SER A 306 21.70 16.18 6.76
N VAL A 307 20.57 16.33 7.46
CA VAL A 307 19.55 17.31 7.10
C VAL A 307 20.08 18.68 7.53
N ASN A 308 20.55 19.44 6.55
CA ASN A 308 21.02 20.80 6.71
C ASN A 308 19.79 21.73 6.88
N SER A 309 19.08 21.63 8.02
CA SER A 309 17.97 22.53 8.35
C SER A 309 18.41 23.53 9.41
N LYS A 310 18.24 24.81 9.08
CA LYS A 310 18.49 25.92 10.01
C LYS A 310 17.61 25.73 11.25
N SER A 311 18.28 25.71 12.38
CA SER A 311 17.77 25.42 13.73
C SER A 311 16.55 26.24 14.11
N SER A 312 15.38 25.60 14.15
CA SER A 312 14.27 26.05 15.00
C SER A 312 14.20 25.13 16.23
N LEU A 313 13.90 25.70 17.40
CA LEU A 313 13.73 24.96 18.66
C LEU A 313 12.71 23.82 18.55
N TYR A 314 11.74 23.96 17.65
CA TYR A 314 10.74 22.93 17.35
C TYR A 314 11.36 21.65 16.76
N HIS A 315 12.33 21.77 15.85
CA HIS A 315 13.05 20.62 15.30
C HIS A 315 13.97 19.97 16.32
N GLN A 316 14.55 20.75 17.24
CA GLN A 316 15.32 20.18 18.36
C GLN A 316 14.41 19.40 19.31
N ALA A 317 13.23 19.93 19.66
CA ALA A 317 12.28 19.24 20.52
C ALA A 317 11.82 17.90 19.91
N ILE A 318 11.52 17.87 18.60
CA ILE A 318 11.18 16.63 17.88
C ILE A 318 12.36 15.64 17.90
N ARG A 319 13.59 16.11 17.66
CA ARG A 319 14.78 15.26 17.71
C ARG A 319 15.00 14.68 19.10
N THR A 320 14.88 15.50 20.16
CA THR A 320 15.01 15.05 21.55
C THR A 320 13.92 14.03 21.88
N LEU A 321 12.68 14.26 21.43
CA LEU A 321 11.58 13.31 21.63
C LEU A 321 11.93 11.95 21.00
N ILE A 322 12.30 11.93 19.72
CA ILE A 322 12.63 10.70 18.96
C ILE A 322 13.84 9.97 19.58
N VAL A 323 14.91 10.69 19.93
CA VAL A 323 16.10 10.07 20.54
C VAL A 323 15.77 9.54 21.94
N SER A 324 14.95 10.24 22.71
CA SER A 324 14.55 9.81 24.05
C SER A 324 13.67 8.57 24.04
N THR A 325 12.73 8.44 23.07
CA THR A 325 11.93 7.22 22.92
C THR A 325 12.74 6.06 22.37
N HIS A 326 13.74 6.30 21.52
CA HIS A 326 14.57 5.24 20.96
C HIS A 326 15.50 4.61 22.02
N PHE A 327 16.07 5.41 22.93
CA PHE A 327 16.88 4.89 24.05
C PHE A 327 16.06 4.10 25.09
N ILE A 328 14.79 4.42 25.27
CA ILE A 328 13.90 3.70 26.20
C ILE A 328 13.58 2.29 25.67
N LEU A 329 13.61 2.08 24.35
CA LEU A 329 13.32 0.78 23.73
C LEU A 329 14.53 -0.15 23.60
N HIS A 330 15.74 0.32 23.93
CA HIS A 330 16.99 -0.45 23.86
C HIS A 330 17.79 -0.33 25.15
N VAL A 331 17.20 -0.75 26.27
CA VAL A 331 18.00 -1.13 27.46
C VAL A 331 18.29 -2.63 27.34
N PRO A 332 19.54 -3.04 27.03
CA PRO A 332 19.91 -4.45 27.11
C PRO A 332 19.91 -4.88 28.58
N SER A 333 19.15 -5.92 28.89
CA SER A 333 19.18 -6.62 30.16
C SER A 333 20.57 -7.26 30.35
N GLN A 334 21.44 -6.63 31.15
CA GLN A 334 22.65 -7.30 31.63
C GLN A 334 22.29 -8.36 32.67
N PRO A 335 22.88 -9.58 32.61
CA PRO A 335 22.77 -10.55 33.68
C PRO A 335 23.65 -10.14 34.88
N LEU A 336 23.07 -10.19 36.08
CA LEU A 336 23.78 -10.12 37.35
C LEU A 336 24.64 -11.39 37.51
N THR A 337 25.96 -11.28 37.31
CA THR A 337 26.92 -12.22 37.89
C THR A 337 27.15 -11.84 39.35
N GLN A 338 26.76 -12.71 40.26
CA GLN A 338 27.00 -12.57 41.69
C GLN A 338 28.14 -13.52 42.08
N ASP A 339 29.35 -13.00 42.14
CA ASP A 339 30.43 -13.59 42.93
C ASP A 339 30.21 -13.22 44.40
N SER A 340 30.16 -14.20 45.28
CA SER A 340 30.51 -14.01 46.68
C SER A 340 31.29 -15.22 47.19
N GLN A 341 32.60 -15.00 47.30
CA GLN A 341 33.53 -15.78 48.10
C GLN A 341 33.18 -15.59 49.59
N TYR A 342 33.10 -16.69 50.34
CA TYR A 342 33.41 -16.69 51.77
C TYR A 342 34.52 -17.72 52.00
N SER A 343 35.74 -17.21 52.14
CA SER A 343 36.89 -17.88 52.72
C SER A 343 36.93 -17.51 54.21
N TRP A 344 37.04 -18.51 55.08
CA TRP A 344 37.49 -18.33 56.46
C TRP A 344 38.75 -19.17 56.63
N ASP A 345 39.85 -18.47 56.84
CA ASP A 345 41.18 -19.04 56.98
C ASP A 345 41.58 -19.14 58.48
N THR A 346 42.23 -20.26 58.78
CA THR A 346 43.29 -20.49 59.79
C THR A 346 43.00 -20.45 61.29
N SER A 347 43.28 -21.59 61.95
CA SER A 347 44.50 -21.81 62.77
C SER A 347 44.50 -23.26 63.30
N ASN A 348 45.42 -24.12 62.84
CA ASN A 348 46.70 -24.49 63.47
C ASN A 348 46.65 -24.81 64.97
N THR A 349 46.88 -26.09 65.34
CA THR A 349 48.03 -26.54 66.16
C THR A 349 48.09 -28.07 66.30
N SER A 350 49.17 -28.65 65.75
CA SER A 350 50.12 -29.63 66.32
C SER A 350 49.71 -30.83 67.21
N GLY A 351 50.32 -31.98 66.88
CA GLY A 351 50.72 -33.07 67.78
C GLY A 351 49.77 -34.28 67.72
N GLY A 352 50.17 -35.52 67.43
CA GLY A 352 51.47 -36.18 67.52
C GLY A 352 51.25 -37.53 68.23
N ALA A 353 51.96 -38.56 67.76
CA ALA A 353 52.17 -39.89 68.35
C ALA A 353 51.13 -41.01 68.09
N SER A 354 51.67 -42.04 67.41
CA SER A 354 51.68 -43.47 67.77
C SER A 354 50.41 -44.29 67.71
#